data_AF-A0AAW1WXQ7-F1
#
_entry.id   AF-A0AAW1WXQ7-F1
#
_cell.length_a   1.000
_cell.length_b   1.000
_cell.length_c   1.000
_cell.angle_alpha   90.00
_cell.angle_beta   90.00
_cell.angle_gamma   90.00
#
_symmetry.space_group_name_H-M   'P 1'
#
loop_
_entity.id
_entity.type
_entity.pdbx_description
1 polymer ?
#
loop_
_entity_poly.entity_id
_entity_poly.type
_entity_poly.pdbx_seq_one_letter_code
_entity_poly.pdbx_strand_id
1 'polypeptide(L)' 'MFPPERFMKTLKDYVKNRSNPEGCIAEKYLAEELTSFCSGYFKQAAEVGVHNRCNEDLEDEKLIHRGKCIRMSSRI' A
#
# COMPACT_ATOMS: atom_id res chain seq x y z
N MET A 1 -3.55 -10.06 -26.36
CA MET A 1 -4.31 -8.93 -25.80
C MET A 1 -3.59 -7.66 -26.20
N PHE A 2 -4.30 -6.72 -26.82
CA PHE A 2 -3.76 -5.46 -27.34
C PHE A 2 -3.28 -4.55 -26.18
N PRO A 3 -2.27 -3.70 -26.37
CA PRO A 3 -1.70 -2.88 -25.30
C PRO A 3 -2.70 -2.02 -24.49
N PRO A 4 -3.68 -1.32 -25.11
CA PRO A 4 -4.70 -0.55 -24.38
C PRO A 4 -5.62 -1.42 -23.54
N GLU A 5 -5.93 -2.63 -24.02
CA GLU A 5 -6.78 -3.57 -23.29
C GLU A 5 -6.08 -4.00 -22.01
N ARG A 6 -4.76 -4.22 -22.05
CA ARG A 6 -3.94 -4.57 -20.88
C ARG A 6 -3.96 -3.44 -19.84
N PHE A 7 -3.83 -2.19 -20.27
CA PHE A 7 -3.91 -1.03 -19.38
C PHE A 7 -5.29 -0.90 -18.73
N MET A 8 -6.35 -1.01 -19.53
CA MET A 8 -7.73 -1.02 -19.04
C MET A 8 -7.99 -2.13 -18.04
N LYS A 9 -7.38 -3.31 -18.21
CA LYS A 9 -7.49 -4.42 -17.26
C LYS A 9 -6.90 -4.03 -15.89
N THR A 10 -5.68 -3.49 -15.87
CA THR A 10 -5.03 -3.03 -14.63
C THR A 10 -5.86 -1.95 -13.92
N LEU A 11 -6.37 -0.96 -14.66
CA LEU A 11 -7.22 0.08 -14.07
C LEU A 11 -8.50 -0.48 -13.45
N LYS A 12 -9.13 -1.48 -14.07
CA LYS A 12 -10.31 -2.14 -13.51
C LYS A 12 -10.02 -2.82 -12.18
N ASP A 13 -8.82 -3.36 -12.01
CA ASP A 13 -8.40 -4.01 -10.76
C ASP A 13 -8.20 -2.98 -9.63
N TYR A 14 -7.96 -1.70 -9.96
CA TYR A 14 -7.84 -0.61 -8.97
C TYR A 14 -9.18 -0.04 -8.49
N VAL A 15 -10.25 -0.15 -9.27
CA VAL A 15 -11.57 0.40 -8.92
C VAL A 15 -12.27 -0.47 -7.87
N LYS A 16 -12.08 -0.13 -6.58
CA LYS A 16 -12.75 -0.79 -5.45
C LYS A 16 -14.15 -0.24 -5.16
N ASN A 17 -14.38 1.04 -5.43
CA ASN A 17 -15.66 1.72 -5.28
C ASN A 17 -16.12 2.28 -6.64
N ARG A 18 -17.23 1.74 -7.16
CA ARG A 18 -17.79 2.19 -8.45
C ARG A 18 -18.44 3.56 -8.40
N SER A 19 -18.72 4.10 -7.21
CA SER A 19 -19.25 5.45 -7.05
C SER A 19 -18.21 6.55 -7.28
N ASN A 20 -16.90 6.22 -7.23
CA ASN A 20 -15.80 7.14 -7.50
C ASN A 20 -14.59 6.38 -8.09
N PRO A 21 -14.65 5.97 -9.37
CA PRO A 21 -13.61 5.15 -9.98
C PRO A 21 -12.28 5.89 -10.15
N GLU A 22 -12.31 7.18 -10.47
CA GLU A 22 -11.11 8.00 -10.63
C GLU A 22 -10.36 8.14 -9.31
N GLY A 23 -11.08 8.39 -8.20
CA GLY A 23 -10.50 8.45 -6.87
C GLY A 23 -9.84 7.13 -6.45
N CYS A 24 -10.51 6.00 -6.69
CA CYS A 24 -9.94 4.69 -6.39
C CYS A 24 -8.65 4.39 -7.16
N ILE A 25 -8.60 4.78 -8.44
CA ILE A 25 -7.40 4.60 -9.28
C ILE A 25 -6.26 5.48 -8.74
N ALA A 26 -6.53 6.75 -8.43
CA ALA A 26 -5.53 7.68 -7.91
C ALA A 26 -4.96 7.24 -6.56
N GLU A 27 -5.83 6.83 -5.63
CA GLU A 27 -5.42 6.32 -4.32
C GLU A 27 -4.54 5.08 -4.43
N LYS A 28 -4.92 4.14 -5.31
CA LYS A 28 -4.14 2.92 -5.53
C LYS A 28 -2.77 3.19 -6.12
N TYR A 29 -2.72 4.07 -7.12
CA TYR A 29 -1.47 4.45 -7.74
C TYR A 29 -0.53 5.13 -6.74
N LEU A 30 -1.04 6.09 -5.96
CA LEU A 30 -0.28 6.74 -4.90
C LEU A 30 0.24 5.75 -3.85
N ALA A 31 -0.60 4.79 -3.43
CA ALA A 31 -0.18 3.79 -2.45
C ALA A 31 0.96 2.89 -2.98
N GLU A 32 0.92 2.48 -4.26
CA GLU A 32 1.97 1.68 -4.87
C GLU A 32 3.29 2.46 -4.99
N GLU A 33 3.24 3.69 -5.48
CA GLU A 33 4.41 4.57 -5.61
C GLU A 33 5.04 4.89 -4.24
N LEU A 34 4.22 5.24 -3.25
CA LEU A 34 4.69 5.51 -1.89
C LEU A 34 5.27 4.27 -1.23
N THR A 35 4.68 3.09 -1.45
CA THR A 35 5.24 1.84 -0.89
C THR A 35 6.62 1.54 -1.48
N SER A 36 6.76 1.69 -2.80
CA SER A 36 8.05 1.51 -3.49
C SER A 36 9.08 2.52 -3.01
N PHE A 37 8.72 3.80 -2.97
CA PHE A 37 9.57 4.88 -2.50
C PHE A 37 10.00 4.69 -1.04
N CYS A 38 9.05 4.43 -0.15
CA CYS A 38 9.32 4.21 1.27
C CYS A 38 10.20 2.97 1.47
N SER A 39 10.03 1.90 0.70
CA SER A 39 10.89 0.71 0.81
C SER A 39 12.36 1.02 0.54
N GLY A 40 12.66 1.84 -0.47
CA GLY A 40 14.01 2.29 -0.78
C GLY A 40 14.55 3.26 0.26
N TYR A 41 13.71 4.20 0.71
CA TYR A 41 14.07 5.15 1.76
C TYR A 41 14.38 4.45 3.09
N PHE A 42 13.54 3.52 3.52
CA PHE A 42 13.76 2.75 4.75
C PHE A 42 14.98 1.85 4.64
N LYS A 43 15.26 1.27 3.47
CA LYS A 43 16.50 0.50 3.26
C LYS A 43 17.74 1.39 3.37
N GLN A 44 17.74 2.56 2.75
CA GLN A 44 18.84 3.51 2.84
C GLN A 44 18.99 4.09 4.26
N ALA A 45 17.87 4.44 4.91
CA ALA A 45 17.85 4.91 6.28
C ALA A 45 18.29 3.82 7.26
N ALA A 46 17.97 2.55 6.99
CA ALA A 46 18.47 1.40 7.72
C ALA A 46 19.98 1.23 7.48
N GLU A 47 20.49 1.35 6.26
CA GLU A 47 21.94 1.28 5.98
C GLU A 47 22.72 2.41 6.70
N VAL A 48 22.17 3.63 6.72
CA VAL A 48 22.73 4.79 7.45
C VAL A 48 22.60 4.60 8.97
N GLY A 49 21.48 4.03 9.44
CA GLY A 49 21.22 3.73 10.84
C GLY A 49 22.01 2.53 11.37
N VAL A 50 22.31 1.54 10.52
CA VAL A 50 23.11 0.34 10.82
C VAL A 50 24.57 0.71 11.06
N HIS A 51 25.09 1.77 10.43
CA HIS A 51 26.40 2.31 10.79
C HIS A 51 26.44 2.89 12.21
N ASN A 52 25.28 3.25 12.78
CA ASN A 52 25.17 3.84 14.12
C ASN A 52 24.49 2.96 15.17
N ARG A 53 23.94 1.79 14.81
CA ARG A 53 23.26 0.89 15.76
C ARG A 53 23.40 -0.58 15.36
N CYS A 54 24.52 -1.19 15.73
CA CYS A 54 24.41 -2.57 16.22
C CYS A 54 23.62 -2.48 17.53
N ASN A 55 22.29 -2.66 17.46
CA ASN A 55 21.38 -3.16 18.50
C ASN A 55 19.93 -2.67 18.25
N GLU A 56 18.98 -3.58 18.55
CA GLU A 56 17.52 -3.42 18.68
C GLU A 56 16.68 -3.67 17.41
N ASP A 57 16.36 -4.95 17.21
CA ASP A 57 15.01 -5.49 16.97
C ASP A 57 14.07 -4.68 16.07
N LEU A 58 14.14 -4.93 14.76
CA LEU A 58 13.04 -4.62 13.83
C LEU A 58 12.18 -5.87 13.64
N GLU A 59 11.40 -6.20 14.67
CA GLU A 59 10.19 -7.01 14.50
C GLU A 59 9.14 -6.16 13.77
N ASP A 60 9.07 -6.25 12.45
CA ASP A 60 7.89 -5.77 11.71
C ASP A 60 7.43 -6.80 10.67
N GLU A 61 7.39 -8.07 11.09
CA GLU A 61 6.78 -9.19 10.37
C GLU A 61 5.47 -9.63 11.06
N LYS A 62 4.62 -8.68 11.50
CA LYS A 62 3.27 -9.05 11.99
C LYS A 62 2.17 -7.98 12.10
N LEU A 63 2.34 -6.74 11.64
CA LEU A 63 1.31 -5.72 11.88
C LEU A 63 0.23 -5.55 10.80
N ILE A 64 0.22 -6.37 9.73
CA ILE A 64 -0.84 -6.32 8.70
C ILE A 64 -1.95 -7.38 8.90
N HIS A 65 -1.87 -8.24 9.92
CA HIS A 65 -2.93 -9.24 10.20
C HIS A 65 -3.93 -8.85 11.29
N ARG A 66 -3.84 -7.65 11.89
CA ARG A 66 -4.76 -7.19 12.94
C ARG A 66 -5.45 -5.85 12.67
N GLY A 67 -5.85 -5.63 11.42
CA GLY A 67 -6.88 -4.63 11.08
C GLY A 67 -8.29 -5.22 11.11
N LYS A 68 -8.68 -5.91 12.19
CA LYS A 68 -10.11 -6.16 12.44
C LYS A 68 -10.73 -4.92 13.07
N CYS A 69 -11.98 -4.68 12.66
CA CYS A 69 -12.96 -3.66 13.08
C CYS A 69 -12.93 -2.42 12.19
N ILE A 70 -14.07 -1.92 11.68
CA ILE A 70 -15.35 -1.78 12.38
C ILE A 70 -16.51 -2.07 11.41
N ARG A 71 -17.39 -3.01 11.76
CA ARG A 71 -18.71 -3.18 11.13
C ARG A 71 -19.58 -2.00 11.57
N MET A 72 -19.52 -0.89 10.82
CA MET A 72 -20.49 0.20 10.92
C MET A 72 -21.76 -0.22 10.17
N SER A 73 -22.70 -0.84 10.87
CA SER A 73 -24.13 -0.82 10.49
C SER A 73 -24.92 -1.10 11.78
N SER A 74 -25.40 -0.06 12.48
CA SER A 74 -26.62 0.71 12.21
C SER A 74 -27.92 -0.09 12.41
N ARG A 75 -28.67 0.35 13.44
CA ARG A 75 -30.14 0.31 13.63
C ARG A 75 -30.87 -1.04 13.59
N ILE A 76 -31.38 -1.45 14.76
CA ILE A 76 -32.82 -1.62 15.01
C ILE A 76 -33.15 -0.81 16.27
#